data_AF-A0A5Y7ANI4-F1
#
_entry.id   AF-A0A5Y7ANI4-F1
#
_cell.length_a   1.000
_cell.length_b   1.000
_cell.length_c   1.000
_cell.angle_alpha   90.00
_cell.angle_beta   90.00
_cell.angle_gamma   90.00
#
_symmetry.space_group_name_H-M   'P 1'
#
loop_
_entity.id
_entity.type
_entity.pdbx_description
1 polymer ?
#
loop_
_entity_poly.entity_id
_entity_poly.type
_entity_poly.pdbx_seq_one_letter_code
_entity_poly.pdbx_strand_id
1 'polypeptide(L)' 'PWAQFRLFGAGQLTGVQEGTFSVRFNVDGGAMVYRVHTDTEDNPFTGGLFSQFRLPDTLY' A
#
# COMPACT_ATOMS: atom_id res chain seq x y z
N PRO A 1 -15.15 7.12 1.43
CA PRO A 1 -14.57 6.08 0.54
C PRO A 1 -13.03 6.05 0.44
N TRP A 2 -12.26 6.73 1.31
CA TRP A 2 -10.77 6.77 1.23
C TRP A 2 -10.05 6.12 2.41
N ALA A 3 -10.79 5.62 3.40
CA ALA A 3 -10.23 5.12 4.65
C ALA A 3 -9.31 3.91 4.43
N GLN A 4 -9.71 2.98 3.55
CA GLN A 4 -8.95 1.77 3.25
C GLN A 4 -7.60 2.05 2.56
N PHE A 5 -7.58 3.00 1.62
CA PHE A 5 -6.32 3.43 0.98
C PHE A 5 -5.36 4.10 1.95
N ARG A 6 -5.88 4.96 2.84
CA ARG A 6 -5.07 5.61 3.88
C ARG A 6 -4.51 4.59 4.87
N LEU A 7 -5.30 3.57 5.22
CA LEU A 7 -4.85 2.49 6.09
C LEU A 7 -3.68 1.73 5.44
N PHE A 8 -3.80 1.29 4.19
CA PHE A 8 -2.69 0.60 3.52
C PHE A 8 -1.44 1.47 3.32
N GLY A 9 -1.62 2.77 3.04
CA GLY A 9 -0.50 3.71 2.93
C GLY A 9 0.22 4.01 4.24
N ALA A 10 -0.41 3.80 5.40
CA ALA A 10 0.21 3.99 6.71
C ALA A 10 1.05 2.78 7.17
N GLY A 11 0.88 1.63 6.53
CA GLY A 11 1.61 0.40 6.85
C GLY A 11 2.88 0.25 6.01
N GLN A 12 3.82 -0.55 6.52
CA GLN A 12 5.01 -0.95 5.77
C GLN A 12 4.65 -2.09 4.82
N LEU A 13 4.76 -1.84 3.51
CA LEU A 13 4.57 -2.84 2.48
C LEU A 13 5.77 -3.80 2.44
N THR A 14 5.52 -5.10 2.50
CA THR A 14 6.54 -6.15 2.52
C THR A 14 6.06 -7.39 1.75
N GLY A 15 6.95 -8.33 1.41
CA GLY A 15 6.56 -9.62 0.86
C GLY A 15 5.72 -9.52 -0.43
N VAL A 16 6.14 -8.66 -1.34
CA VAL A 16 5.46 -8.41 -2.63
C VAL A 16 5.70 -9.58 -3.58
N GLN A 17 4.63 -10.16 -4.07
CA GLN A 17 4.57 -11.29 -5.00
C GLN A 17 3.45 -11.04 -6.02
N GLU A 18 3.45 -11.80 -7.10
CA GLU A 18 2.35 -11.77 -8.07
C GLU A 18 1.02 -12.13 -7.38
N GLY A 19 0.02 -11.26 -7.51
CA GLY A 19 -1.30 -11.44 -6.88
C GLY A 19 -1.32 -11.37 -5.35
N THR A 20 -0.22 -11.04 -4.66
CA THR A 20 -0.20 -10.98 -3.19
C THR A 20 0.82 -9.99 -2.63
N PHE A 21 0.44 -9.29 -1.56
CA PHE A 21 1.37 -8.45 -0.80
C PHE A 21 1.06 -8.48 0.70
N SER A 22 2.04 -8.14 1.52
CA SER A 22 1.86 -8.04 2.97
C SER A 22 1.97 -6.58 3.44
N VAL A 23 1.13 -6.20 4.40
CA VAL A 23 1.17 -4.88 5.06
C VAL A 23 1.41 -5.08 6.54
N ARG A 24 2.48 -4.48 7.06
CA ARG A 24 2.83 -4.50 8.48
C ARG A 24 2.48 -3.17 9.14
N PHE A 25 1.77 -3.25 10.27
CA PHE A 25 1.49 -2.13 11.17
C PHE A 25 2.19 -2.38 12.49
N ASN A 26 2.89 -1.37 13.01
CA ASN A 26 3.41 -1.43 14.38
C ASN A 26 2.37 -0.81 15.31
N VAL A 27 1.92 -1.56 16.31
CA VAL A 27 0.86 -1.15 17.24
C VAL A 27 1.29 -1.55 18.65
N ASP A 28 1.31 -0.59 19.58
CA ASP A 28 1.61 -0.79 21.01
C ASP A 28 2.84 -1.68 21.29
N GLY A 29 3.92 -1.47 20.54
CA GLY A 29 5.18 -2.23 20.69
C GLY A 29 5.17 -3.61 20.02
N GLY A 30 4.05 -4.06 19.47
CA GLY A 30 3.91 -5.25 18.64
C GLY A 30 3.80 -4.94 17.15
N ALA A 31 3.63 -5.99 16.34
CA ALA A 31 3.41 -5.88 14.91
C ALA A 31 2.21 -6.72 14.46
N MET A 32 1.33 -6.12 13.67
CA MET A 32 0.27 -6.81 12.95
C MET A 32 0.66 -6.91 11.47
N VAL A 33 0.61 -8.11 10.90
CA VAL A 33 0.92 -8.34 9.48
C VAL A 33 -0.31 -8.91 8.80
N TYR A 34 -0.77 -8.24 7.74
CA TYR A 34 -1.89 -8.66 6.92
C TYR A 34 -1.42 -9.03 5.53
N ARG A 35 -1.89 -10.16 5.01
CA ARG A 35 -1.64 -10.58 3.63
C ARG A 35 -2.88 -10.32 2.79
N VAL A 36 -2.69 -9.57 1.71
CA VAL A 36 -3.76 -9.16 0.80
C VAL A 36 -3.57 -9.90 -0.52
N HIS A 37 -4.64 -10.52 -1.00
CA HIS A 37 -4.70 -11.21 -2.28
C HIS A 37 -5.39 -10.31 -3.31
N THR A 38 -4.84 -10.24 -4.52
CA THR A 38 -5.41 -9.47 -5.64
C THR A 38 -5.65 -10.40 -6.82
N ASP A 39 -6.83 -10.31 -7.41
CA ASP A 39 -7.21 -11.15 -8.56
C ASP A 39 -6.58 -10.67 -9.88
N THR A 40 -5.96 -9.49 -9.89
CA THR A 40 -5.31 -8.88 -11.06
C THR A 40 -3.79 -8.98 -10.94
N GLU A 41 -3.11 -9.39 -12.02
CA GLU A 41 -1.64 -9.43 -12.14
C GLU A 41 -1.01 -8.06 -11.87
N ASP A 42 -1.62 -6.98 -12.40
CA ASP A 42 -1.27 -5.59 -12.12
C ASP A 42 -1.80 -5.13 -10.77
N ASN A 43 -1.09 -5.49 -9.71
CA ASN A 43 -1.37 -5.00 -8.37
C ASN A 43 -0.83 -3.56 -8.20
N PRO A 44 -1.70 -2.52 -8.09
CA PRO A 44 -1.25 -1.14 -8.04
C PRO A 44 -0.47 -0.79 -6.76
N PHE A 45 -0.47 -1.68 -5.75
CA PHE A 45 0.17 -1.48 -4.46
C PHE A 45 1.62 -2.00 -4.40
N THR A 46 2.10 -2.71 -5.41
CA THR A 46 3.45 -3.30 -5.46
C THR A 46 4.54 -2.32 -5.90
N GLY A 47 4.18 -1.28 -6.66
CA GLY A 47 5.09 -0.24 -7.16
C GLY A 47 5.34 0.94 -6.21
N GLY A 48 4.79 0.90 -5.00
CA GLY A 48 4.81 2.02 -4.06
C GLY A 48 3.70 3.03 -4.37
N LEU A 49 2.55 2.84 -3.72
CA LEU A 49 1.27 3.48 -4.06
C LEU A 49 1.28 5.03 -4.10
N PHE A 50 2.30 5.70 -3.57
CA PHE A 50 2.38 7.17 -3.51
C PHE A 50 3.78 7.75 -3.62
N SER A 51 4.81 6.98 -3.98
CA SER A 51 6.19 7.53 -4.03
C SER A 51 6.42 8.52 -5.18
N GLN A 52 5.53 8.51 -6.19
CA GLN A 52 5.67 9.28 -7.43
C GLN A 52 4.54 10.29 -7.66
N PHE A 53 3.49 10.30 -6.82
CA PHE A 53 2.37 11.23 -7.01
C PHE A 53 2.70 12.59 -6.37
N ARG A 54 3.22 13.51 -7.19
CA ARG A 54 3.19 14.95 -6.88
C ARG A 54 2.06 15.58 -7.70
N LEU A 55 1.22 16.37 -7.04
CA LEU A 55 0.37 17.31 -7.79
C LEU A 55 1.32 18.24 -8.58
N PRO A 56 1.13 18.42 -9.89
CA PRO A 56 1.81 19.48 -10.61
C PRO A 56 1.44 20.82 -9.97
N ASP A 57 2.43 21.66 -9.67
CA ASP A 57 2.21 22.99 -9.07
C ASP A 57 1.50 23.97 -10.01
N THR A 58 1.29 23.59 -11.28
CA THR A 58 0.65 24.41 -12.29
C THR A 58 -0.32 23.61 -13.14
N LEU A 59 -1.46 24.23 -13.39
CA LEU A 59 -2.51 23.73 -14.27
C LEU A 59 -2.47 24.63 -15.52
N TYR A 60 -1.50 24.39 -16.40
CA TYR A 60 -1.39 25.06 -17.69
C TYR A 60 -0.73 24.18 -18.74
#